data_AF-A0A101G3M0-F1
#
_entry.id   AF-A0A101G3M0-F1
#
_cell.length_a   1.000
_cell.length_b   1.000
_cell.length_c   1.000
_cell.angle_alpha   90.00
_cell.angle_beta   90.00
_cell.angle_gamma   90.00
#
_symmetry.space_group_name_H-M   'P 1'
#
loop_
_entity.id
_entity.type
_entity.pdbx_description
1 polymer ?
#
loop_
_entity_poly.entity_id
_entity_poly.type
_entity_poly.pdbx_seq_one_letter_code
_entity_poly.pdbx_strand_id
1 'polypeptide(L)' 'MKLESPEFENNGFIPEKFTCDGEDINPGLIIEDIPEG' A
#
# COMPACT_ATOMS: atom_id res chain seq x y z
N MET A 1 -1.27 -10.53 -11.84
CA MET A 1 -1.02 -10.12 -10.45
C MET A 1 -0.83 -8.62 -10.41
N LYS A 2 -1.55 -7.96 -9.50
CA LYS A 2 -1.56 -6.51 -9.29
C LYS A 2 -1.50 -6.23 -7.79
N LEU A 3 -0.76 -5.20 -7.39
CA LEU A 3 -0.61 -4.76 -6.01
C LEU A 3 -0.83 -3.25 -5.94
N GLU A 4 -1.76 -2.80 -5.11
CA GLU A 4 -2.12 -1.38 -4.95
C GLU A 4 -2.44 -1.07 -3.49
N SER A 5 -2.41 0.22 -3.14
CA SER A 5 -2.91 0.73 -1.85
C SER A 5 -4.02 1.75 -2.13
N PRO A 6 -5.14 1.74 -1.39
CA PRO A 6 -6.14 2.80 -1.52
C PRO A 6 -5.64 4.15 -0.98
N GLU A 7 -4.52 4.15 -0.27
CA GLU A 7 -4.01 5.30 0.47
C GLU A 7 -3.01 6.15 -0.33
N PHE A 8 -2.42 5.59 -1.39
CA PHE A 8 -1.44 6.27 -2.25
C PHE A 8 -1.31 5.60 -3.61
N GLU A 9 -0.94 6.38 -4.62
CA GLU A 9 -0.69 5.92 -5.98
C GLU A 9 0.69 5.24 -6.11
N ASN A 10 0.86 4.42 -7.14
CA ASN A 10 2.15 3.80 -7.45
C ASN A 10 3.22 4.87 -7.75
N ASN A 11 4.39 4.77 -7.10
CA ASN A 11 5.45 5.79 -7.09
C ASN A 11 5.04 7.15 -6.51
N GLY A 12 3.87 7.24 -5.86
CA GLY A 12 3.45 8.39 -5.08
C GLY A 12 4.14 8.46 -3.72
N PHE A 13 3.92 9.56 -3.01
CA PHE A 13 4.39 9.70 -1.64
C PHE A 13 3.55 8.85 -0.69
N ILE A 14 4.21 8.16 0.24
CA ILE A 14 3.55 7.46 1.33
C ILE A 14 3.13 8.51 2.38
N PRO A 15 1.84 8.56 2.78
CA PRO A 15 1.38 9.45 3.83
C PRO A 15 2.14 9.25 5.15
N GLU A 16 2.48 10.34 5.84
CA GLU A 16 3.26 10.35 7.09
C GLU A 16 2.71 9.39 8.16
N LYS A 17 1.38 9.23 8.26
CA LYS A 17 0.77 8.28 9.20
C LYS A 17 1.28 6.83 9.08
N PHE A 18 1.80 6.43 7.92
CA PHE A 18 2.35 5.10 7.68
C PHE A 18 3.88 5.01 7.78
N THR A 19 4.55 6.09 8.19
CA THR A 19 5.98 6.11 8.43
C THR A 19 6.27 6.11 9.93
N CYS A 20 7.53 5.90 10.29
CA CYS A 20 7.99 5.95 11.69
C CYS A 20 7.88 7.35 12.34
N ASP A 21 7.73 8.39 11.51
CA ASP A 21 7.53 9.77 11.99
C ASP A 21 6.06 10.05 12.31
N GLY A 22 5.12 9.25 11.79
CA GLY A 22 3.69 9.37 12.03
C GLY A 22 3.16 8.38 13.05
N GLU A 23 2.12 7.64 12.67
CA GLU A 23 1.46 6.68 13.58
C GLU A 23 2.14 5.30 13.58
N ASP A 24 3.12 5.08 12.71
CA ASP A 24 3.87 3.82 12.57
C ASP A 24 2.94 2.60 12.38
N ILE A 25 1.88 2.78 11.58
CA ILE A 25 0.92 1.74 11.19
C ILE A 25 1.08 1.34 9.73
N ASN A 26 0.61 0.14 9.38
CA ASN A 26 0.69 -0.35 8.01
C ASN A 26 -0.45 0.22 7.13
N PRO A 27 -0.17 0.62 5.87
CA PRO A 27 -1.22 0.95 4.92
C PRO A 27 -2.00 -0.30 4.50
N GLY A 28 -3.25 -0.10 4.07
CA GLY A 28 -4.00 -1.17 3.40
C GLY A 28 -3.35 -1.54 2.07
N LEU A 29 -3.29 -2.83 1.76
CA LEU A 29 -2.82 -3.35 0.49
C LEU A 29 -3.91 -4.20 -0.16
N ILE A 30 -4.10 -4.01 -1.45
CA ILE A 30 -5.05 -4.74 -2.28
C ILE A 30 -4.20 -5.55 -3.28
N ILE A 31 -4.41 -6.87 -3.30
CA ILE A 31 -3.72 -7.79 -4.19
C ILE A 31 -4.75 -8.48 -5.07
N GLU A 32 -4.61 -8.33 -6.38
CA GLU A 32 -5.56 -8.82 -7.39
C GLU A 32 -4.84 -9.62 -8.49
N ASP A 33 -5.61 -10.25 -9.39
CA ASP A 33 -5.12 -11.06 -10.51
C ASP A 33 -4.13 -12.16 -10.10
N ILE A 34 -4.42 -12.88 -9.01
CA ILE A 34 -3.60 -14.01 -8.55
C ILE A 34 -3.74 -15.16 -9.57
N PRO A 35 -2.65 -15.63 -10.20
CA PRO A 35 -2.71 -16.75 -11.14
C PRO A 35 -3.00 -18.07 -10.41
N GLU A 36 -3.66 -18.99 -11.10
CA GLU A 36 -3.79 -20.39 -10.65
C GLU A 36 -2.43 -21.09 -10.79
N GLY A 37 -2.08 -21.91 -9.78
CA GLY A 37 -0.75 -22.51 -9.61
C GLY A 37 -0.49 -23.78 -10.41
#